data_AF-A0A1H5ZPU9-F1
#
_entry.id   AF-A0A1H5ZPU9-F1
#
_cell.length_a   1.000
_cell.length_b   1.000
_cell.length_c   1.000
_cell.angle_alpha   90.00
_cell.angle_beta   90.00
_cell.angle_gamma   90.00
#
_symmetry.space_group_name_H-M   'P 1'
#
loop_
_entity.id
_entity.type
_entity.pdbx_description
1 polymer ?
#
loop_
_entity_poly.entity_id
_entity_poly.type
_entity_poly.pdbx_seq_one_letter_code
_entity_poly.pdbx_strand_id
1 'polypeptide(L)'
;MTVDIPPPALDPPAGWRLVSEEVTTPFDVRVVTVTAHTRIYEDSDLRERLAAATGAETTWRFVFASRLRISPAKSPSGPLTRLVTDRATARFVEVLGDRGFESVERADTHRFDLSDGDAGSDGEEGDRPTVEAVRFRAAVRLEDRSVPVEAYFAAWPAGDGEFLLGGGAYPLSVPDPESLDPERARDELFSMLRSIR
;
A
#
# COMPACT_ATOMS: atom_id res chain seq x y z
N MET A 1 5.85 -26.65 8.53
CA MET A 1 6.68 -25.60 9.14
C MET A 1 6.14 -24.28 8.65
N THR A 2 5.46 -23.53 9.51
CA THR A 2 5.01 -22.17 9.21
C THR A 2 6.27 -21.33 9.04
N VAL A 3 6.49 -20.78 7.85
CA VAL A 3 7.55 -19.80 7.64
C VAL A 3 7.19 -18.59 8.49
N ASP A 4 7.98 -18.35 9.53
CA ASP A 4 7.86 -17.16 10.35
C ASP A 4 8.47 -15.98 9.58
N ILE A 5 7.59 -15.19 8.97
CA ILE A 5 7.96 -13.99 8.24
C ILE A 5 7.68 -12.79 9.17
N PRO A 6 8.69 -11.99 9.53
CA PRO A 6 8.47 -10.86 10.41
C PRO A 6 7.54 -9.85 9.75
N PRO A 7 6.66 -9.19 10.51
CA PRO A 7 5.79 -8.17 9.96
C PRO A 7 6.60 -7.01 9.36
N PRO A 8 6.07 -6.32 8.35
CA PRO A 8 6.66 -5.09 7.86
C PRO A 8 6.59 -4.01 8.94
N ALA A 9 7.60 -3.16 8.99
CA ALA A 9 7.55 -1.92 9.75
C ALA A 9 6.90 -0.83 8.88
N LEU A 10 5.99 -0.08 9.49
CA LEU A 10 5.38 1.12 8.93
C LEU A 10 5.11 2.07 10.10
N ASP A 11 5.49 3.34 9.96
CA ASP A 11 5.25 4.38 10.94
C ASP A 11 4.20 5.37 10.39
N PRO A 12 2.90 5.12 10.61
CA PRO A 12 1.85 6.00 10.12
C PRO A 12 1.68 7.19 11.08
N PRO A 13 1.26 8.38 10.58
CA PRO A 13 1.07 9.55 11.43
C PRO A 13 -0.09 9.38 12.41
N ALA A 14 -0.23 10.32 13.34
CA ALA A 14 -1.35 10.34 14.28
C ALA A 14 -2.71 10.28 13.56
N GLY A 15 -3.66 9.56 14.14
CA GLY A 15 -5.01 9.31 13.58
C GLY A 15 -5.13 8.00 12.79
N TRP A 16 -4.01 7.45 12.32
CA TRP A 16 -3.99 6.14 11.69
C TRP A 16 -3.97 5.01 12.72
N ARG A 17 -4.72 3.94 12.43
CA ARG A 17 -4.83 2.75 13.29
C ARG A 17 -4.66 1.47 12.49
N LEU A 18 -3.97 0.49 13.07
CA LEU A 18 -3.87 -0.86 12.51
C LEU A 18 -5.26 -1.51 12.59
N VAL A 19 -5.84 -1.81 11.43
CA VAL A 19 -7.17 -2.44 11.32
C VAL A 19 -7.10 -3.90 10.93
N SER A 20 -5.99 -4.33 10.33
CA SER A 20 -5.76 -5.72 9.95
C SER A 20 -4.27 -6.06 9.94
N GLU A 21 -3.93 -7.23 10.46
CA GLU A 21 -2.62 -7.87 10.37
C GLU A 21 -2.83 -9.34 10.04
N GLU A 22 -2.24 -9.81 8.93
CA GLU A 22 -2.46 -11.16 8.44
C GLU A 22 -1.21 -11.76 7.81
N VAL A 23 -1.07 -13.09 7.95
CA VAL A 23 -0.07 -13.89 7.26
C VAL A 23 -0.80 -14.80 6.27
N THR A 24 -0.45 -14.70 4.99
CA THR A 24 -1.09 -15.44 3.90
C THR A 24 -0.06 -16.14 3.03
N THR A 25 -0.49 -17.16 2.29
CA THR A 25 0.31 -17.81 1.24
C THR A 25 -0.34 -17.54 -0.11
N PRO A 26 -0.17 -16.33 -0.69
CA PRO A 26 -0.90 -15.93 -1.91
C PRO A 26 -0.55 -16.76 -3.14
N PHE A 27 0.55 -17.51 -3.09
CA PHE A 27 1.00 -18.38 -4.17
C PHE A 27 1.71 -19.60 -3.59
N ASP A 28 1.20 -20.80 -3.89
CA ASP A 28 1.84 -22.06 -3.54
C ASP A 28 1.74 -23.02 -4.73
N VAL A 29 2.86 -23.24 -5.40
CA VAL A 29 2.99 -24.23 -6.48
C VAL A 29 4.22 -25.09 -6.23
N ARG A 30 4.28 -26.28 -6.83
CA ARG A 30 5.35 -27.29 -6.62
C ARG A 30 6.80 -26.77 -6.67
N VAL A 31 7.03 -25.59 -7.25
CA VAL A 31 8.38 -25.02 -7.49
C VAL A 31 8.66 -23.79 -6.62
N VAL A 32 7.63 -23.06 -6.17
CA VAL A 32 7.75 -21.82 -5.39
C VAL A 32 6.55 -21.63 -4.47
N THR A 33 6.82 -21.30 -3.22
CA THR A 33 5.84 -20.83 -2.24
C THR A 33 6.14 -19.38 -1.88
N VAL A 34 5.13 -18.50 -1.89
CA VAL A 34 5.22 -17.10 -1.45
C VAL A 34 4.41 -16.95 -0.19
N THR A 35 5.06 -16.52 0.89
CA THR A 35 4.38 -16.15 2.14
C THR A 35 4.41 -14.64 2.27
N ALA A 36 3.29 -14.02 2.63
CA ALA A 36 3.14 -12.59 2.79
C ALA A 36 2.65 -12.27 4.21
N HIS A 37 3.31 -11.32 4.88
CA HIS A 37 2.83 -10.73 6.13
C HIS A 37 2.41 -9.30 5.86
N THR A 38 1.11 -9.03 5.94
CA THR A 38 0.51 -7.75 5.58
C THR A 38 -0.02 -7.04 6.83
N ARG A 39 0.24 -5.74 6.92
CA ARG A 39 -0.38 -4.83 7.88
C ARG A 39 -1.12 -3.72 7.15
N ILE A 40 -2.34 -3.43 7.59
CA ILE A 40 -3.20 -2.43 6.97
C ILE A 40 -3.66 -1.44 8.02
N TYR A 41 -3.51 -0.15 7.68
CA TYR A 41 -3.88 0.97 8.52
C TYR A 41 -4.93 1.81 7.83
N GLU A 42 -5.88 2.32 8.61
CA GLU A 42 -6.90 3.28 8.18
C GLU A 42 -6.80 4.55 9.00
N ASP A 43 -7.15 5.68 8.40
CA ASP A 43 -7.35 6.94 9.12
C ASP A 43 -8.70 6.88 9.85
N SER A 44 -8.65 6.41 11.09
CA SER A 44 -9.85 6.23 11.92
C SER A 44 -10.48 7.58 12.27
N ASP A 45 -9.66 8.61 12.51
CA ASP A 45 -10.16 9.94 12.87
C ASP A 45 -10.96 10.55 11.69
N LEU A 46 -10.47 10.47 10.46
CA LEU A 46 -11.22 10.92 9.28
C LEU A 46 -12.46 10.07 9.05
N ARG A 47 -12.33 8.75 9.18
CA ARG A 47 -13.46 7.82 9.01
C ARG A 47 -14.60 8.16 9.97
N GLU A 48 -14.31 8.40 11.24
CA GLU A 48 -15.31 8.74 12.26
C GLU A 48 -16.02 10.07 11.93
N ARG A 49 -15.27 11.10 11.52
CA ARG A 49 -15.86 12.39 11.12
C ARG A 49 -16.75 12.26 9.89
N LEU A 50 -16.32 11.50 8.89
CA LEU A 50 -17.10 11.28 7.68
C LEU A 50 -18.31 10.37 7.92
N ALA A 51 -18.20 9.36 8.78
CA ALA A 51 -19.33 8.56 9.20
C ALA A 51 -20.39 9.42 9.88
N ALA A 52 -19.99 10.35 10.77
CA ALA A 52 -20.91 11.29 11.41
C ALA A 52 -21.57 12.27 10.41
N ALA A 53 -20.85 12.71 9.37
CA ALA A 53 -21.36 13.65 8.37
C ALA A 53 -22.23 13.00 7.28
N THR A 54 -21.93 11.76 6.89
CA THR A 54 -22.52 11.08 5.72
C THR A 54 -23.41 9.90 6.08
N GLY A 55 -23.31 9.38 7.30
CA GLY A 55 -23.92 8.10 7.69
C GLY A 55 -23.28 6.87 7.04
N ALA A 56 -22.20 7.03 6.27
CA ALA A 56 -21.56 5.95 5.54
C ALA A 56 -20.39 5.34 6.33
N GLU A 57 -20.55 4.08 6.72
CA GLU A 57 -19.51 3.23 7.31
C GLU A 57 -18.67 2.59 6.20
N THR A 58 -17.78 3.37 5.57
CA THR A 58 -16.93 2.92 4.46
C THR A 58 -15.45 3.25 4.67
N THR A 59 -14.59 2.60 3.89
CA THR A 59 -13.15 2.90 3.87
C THR A 59 -12.92 4.15 3.04
N TRP A 60 -12.47 5.23 3.67
CA TRP A 60 -12.16 6.48 2.97
C TRP A 60 -10.73 6.55 2.49
N ARG A 61 -9.79 6.20 3.36
CA ARG A 61 -8.36 6.11 3.03
C ARG A 61 -7.69 5.02 3.85
N PHE A 62 -6.75 4.34 3.23
CA PHE A 62 -5.97 3.29 3.86
C PHE A 62 -4.54 3.28 3.32
N VAL A 63 -3.63 2.69 4.09
CA VAL A 63 -2.27 2.36 3.67
C VAL A 63 -1.98 0.94 4.12
N PHE A 64 -1.21 0.20 3.35
CA PHE A 64 -0.73 -1.11 3.76
C PHE A 64 0.75 -1.28 3.43
N ALA A 65 1.38 -2.14 4.21
CA ALA A 65 2.70 -2.67 3.96
C ALA A 65 2.62 -4.19 3.98
N SER A 66 3.37 -4.85 3.11
CA SER A 66 3.47 -6.31 3.11
C SER A 66 4.90 -6.76 2.87
N ARG A 67 5.41 -7.64 3.74
CA ARG A 67 6.68 -8.33 3.53
C ARG A 67 6.39 -9.69 2.90
N LEU A 68 7.05 -10.00 1.80
CA LEU A 68 6.94 -11.24 1.07
C LEU A 68 8.25 -12.03 1.17
N ARG A 69 8.16 -13.33 1.41
CA ARG A 69 9.27 -14.27 1.33
C ARG A 69 8.97 -15.37 0.33
N ILE A 70 9.93 -15.61 -0.55
CA ILE A 70 9.87 -16.63 -1.60
C ILE A 70 10.69 -17.85 -1.15
N SER A 71 10.07 -19.03 -1.19
CA SER A 71 10.71 -20.31 -0.85
C SER A 71 10.69 -21.27 -2.05
N PRO A 72 11.81 -21.91 -2.43
CA PRO A 72 13.16 -21.65 -1.91
C PRO A 72 13.62 -20.22 -2.25
N ALA A 73 14.51 -19.67 -1.43
CA ALA A 73 15.07 -18.35 -1.65
C ALA A 73 15.75 -18.30 -3.03
N LYS A 74 15.33 -17.33 -3.85
CA LYS A 74 15.91 -17.04 -5.15
C LYS A 74 16.29 -15.58 -5.16
N SER A 75 17.53 -15.27 -5.55
CA SER A 75 17.92 -13.88 -5.75
C SER A 75 16.93 -13.20 -6.71
N PRO A 76 16.54 -11.95 -6.44
CA PRO A 76 15.65 -11.22 -7.31
C PRO A 76 16.20 -11.22 -8.74
N SER A 77 15.39 -11.66 -9.70
CA SER A 77 15.71 -11.59 -11.12
C SER A 77 14.62 -10.77 -11.81
N GLY A 78 14.95 -10.06 -12.88
CA GLY A 78 13.97 -9.25 -13.62
C GLY A 78 12.64 -9.99 -13.92
N PRO A 79 12.66 -11.25 -14.41
CA PRO A 79 11.44 -12.04 -14.61
C PRO A 79 10.67 -12.36 -13.32
N LEU A 80 11.37 -12.68 -12.23
CA LEU A 80 10.74 -12.97 -10.94
C LEU A 80 10.10 -11.72 -10.34
N THR A 81 10.83 -10.60 -10.34
CA THR A 81 10.33 -9.30 -9.88
C THR A 81 9.07 -8.92 -10.65
N ARG A 82 9.09 -9.05 -11.98
CA ARG A 82 7.90 -8.78 -12.81
C ARG A 82 6.72 -9.67 -12.44
N LEU A 83 6.94 -10.99 -12.29
CA LEU A 83 5.89 -11.92 -11.89
C LEU A 83 5.25 -11.55 -10.54
N VAL A 84 6.10 -11.23 -9.55
CA VAL A 84 5.65 -10.82 -8.20
C VAL A 84 4.87 -9.52 -8.29
N THR A 85 5.39 -8.51 -8.99
CA THR A 85 4.72 -7.21 -9.16
C THR A 85 3.38 -7.37 -9.87
N ASP A 86 3.31 -8.14 -10.97
CA ASP A 86 2.07 -8.36 -11.72
C ASP A 86 1.01 -9.06 -10.85
N ARG A 87 1.40 -10.10 -10.10
CA ARG A 87 0.48 -10.83 -9.22
C ARG A 87 0.01 -9.98 -8.04
N ALA A 88 0.93 -9.24 -7.42
CA ALA A 88 0.62 -8.37 -6.31
C ALA A 88 -0.25 -7.19 -6.74
N THR A 89 -0.03 -6.66 -7.94
CA THR A 89 -0.89 -5.63 -8.55
C THR A 89 -2.31 -6.14 -8.74
N ALA A 90 -2.47 -7.36 -9.26
CA ALA A 90 -3.79 -7.98 -9.40
C ALA A 90 -4.49 -8.15 -8.03
N ARG A 91 -3.75 -8.60 -7.01
CA ARG A 91 -4.29 -8.72 -5.65
C ARG A 91 -4.64 -7.35 -5.06
N PHE A 92 -3.89 -6.30 -5.36
CA PHE A 92 -4.22 -4.95 -4.91
C PHE A 92 -5.55 -4.45 -5.47
N VAL A 93 -5.86 -4.75 -6.74
CA VAL A 93 -7.18 -4.43 -7.32
C VAL A 93 -8.31 -5.16 -6.58
N GLU A 94 -8.11 -6.43 -6.23
CA GLU A 94 -9.08 -7.18 -5.39
C GLU A 94 -9.22 -6.53 -4.00
N VAL A 95 -8.11 -6.11 -3.37
CA VAL A 95 -8.10 -5.42 -2.07
C VAL A 95 -8.86 -4.09 -2.11
N LEU A 96 -8.80 -3.35 -3.21
CA LEU A 96 -9.61 -2.15 -3.41
C LEU A 96 -11.11 -2.50 -3.45
N GLY A 97 -11.48 -3.54 -4.20
CA GLY A 97 -12.87 -4.02 -4.25
C GLY A 97 -13.40 -4.49 -2.89
N ASP A 98 -12.62 -5.31 -2.18
CA ASP A 98 -12.96 -5.83 -0.84
C ASP A 98 -13.16 -4.70 0.20
N ARG A 99 -12.56 -3.52 -0.03
CA ARG A 99 -12.68 -2.32 0.80
C ARG A 99 -13.81 -1.38 0.41
N GLY A 100 -14.58 -1.73 -0.62
CA GLY A 100 -15.72 -0.94 -1.09
C GLY A 100 -15.37 0.11 -2.14
N PHE A 101 -14.16 0.08 -2.72
CA PHE A 101 -13.82 0.93 -3.85
C PHE A 101 -14.32 0.32 -5.16
N GLU A 102 -15.00 1.13 -5.96
CA GLU A 102 -15.58 0.73 -7.25
C GLU A 102 -14.84 1.37 -8.43
N SER A 103 -15.13 0.89 -9.65
CA SER A 103 -14.61 1.45 -10.92
C SER A 103 -13.08 1.56 -10.94
N VAL A 104 -12.40 0.50 -10.48
CA VAL A 104 -10.94 0.48 -10.37
C VAL A 104 -10.31 0.42 -11.77
N GLU A 105 -9.60 1.48 -12.15
CA GLU A 105 -8.93 1.63 -13.42
C GLU A 105 -7.45 1.93 -13.22
N ARG A 106 -6.58 1.22 -13.93
CA ARG A 106 -5.14 1.54 -13.95
C ARG A 106 -4.91 2.83 -14.74
N ALA A 107 -4.17 3.75 -14.15
CA ALA A 107 -3.79 5.02 -14.76
C ALA A 107 -2.30 4.99 -15.15
N ASP A 108 -1.55 5.99 -14.70
CA ASP A 108 -0.12 6.16 -14.94
C ASP A 108 0.76 5.53 -13.84
N THR A 109 2.08 5.74 -13.93
CA THR A 109 3.07 5.29 -12.95
C THR A 109 3.75 6.51 -12.34
N HIS A 110 3.96 6.51 -11.03
CA HIS A 110 4.69 7.55 -10.31
C HIS A 110 5.97 7.00 -9.71
N ARG A 111 7.08 7.72 -9.87
CA ARG A 111 8.38 7.35 -9.30
C ARG A 111 8.62 8.06 -7.98
N PHE A 112 9.18 7.34 -7.02
CA PHE A 112 9.63 7.90 -5.76
C PHE A 112 10.88 7.18 -5.27
N ASP A 113 11.73 7.89 -4.55
CA ASP A 113 12.92 7.32 -3.93
C ASP A 113 12.58 6.81 -2.54
N LEU A 114 13.07 5.62 -2.20
CA LEU A 114 13.00 5.11 -0.84
C LEU A 114 13.93 5.94 0.07
N SER A 115 13.55 6.12 1.34
CA SER A 115 14.47 6.70 2.32
C SER A 115 15.60 5.70 2.55
N ASP A 116 16.82 6.17 2.79
CA ASP A 116 17.81 5.35 3.50
C ASP A 116 17.32 5.17 4.93
N GLY A 117 17.43 3.96 5.47
CA GLY A 117 17.17 3.72 6.89
C GLY A 117 18.37 4.27 7.67
N ASP A 118 18.12 5.09 8.69
CA ASP A 118 19.15 5.62 9.61
C ASP A 118 20.49 5.99 8.94
N ALA A 119 20.45 6.91 7.97
CA ALA A 119 21.66 7.62 7.59
C ALA A 119 21.90 8.69 8.66
N GLY A 120 22.78 8.36 9.61
CA GLY A 120 23.45 9.37 10.43
C GLY A 120 23.90 10.52 9.56
N SER A 121 23.70 11.74 10.05
CA SER A 121 23.91 13.00 9.34
C SER A 121 25.35 13.17 8.85
N ASP A 122 25.72 12.51 7.75
CA ASP A 122 26.98 12.71 7.02
C ASP A 122 26.73 12.42 5.54
N GLY A 123 25.99 13.33 4.89
CA GLY A 123 26.42 13.99 3.64
C GLY A 123 26.88 13.20 2.41
N GLU A 124 26.57 11.92 2.24
CA GLU A 124 26.72 11.25 0.94
C GLU A 124 25.33 10.91 0.38
N GLU A 125 24.90 11.65 -0.66
CA GLU A 125 23.77 11.25 -1.53
C GLU A 125 24.15 9.93 -2.22
N GLY A 126 23.97 8.82 -1.51
CA GLY A 126 23.98 7.49 -2.11
C GLY A 126 22.87 7.38 -3.16
N ASP A 127 23.07 6.47 -4.12
CA ASP A 127 22.09 6.14 -5.15
C ASP A 127 20.85 5.50 -4.48
N ARG A 128 19.89 6.35 -4.08
CA ARG A 128 18.65 5.90 -3.44
C ARG A 128 17.85 5.08 -4.46
N PRO A 129 17.39 3.86 -4.12
CA PRO A 129 16.64 3.06 -5.07
C PRO A 129 15.32 3.75 -5.41
N THR A 130 15.17 4.13 -6.68
CA THR A 130 13.93 4.65 -7.23
C THR A 130 12.95 3.52 -7.50
N VAL A 131 11.73 3.66 -6.99
CA VAL A 131 10.65 2.68 -7.12
C VAL A 131 9.53 3.24 -7.98
N GLU A 132 8.94 2.39 -8.82
CA GLU A 132 7.76 2.71 -9.63
C GLU A 132 6.47 2.27 -8.92
N ALA A 133 5.64 3.24 -8.55
CA ALA A 133 4.29 3.02 -8.05
C ALA A 133 3.26 3.12 -9.18
N VAL A 134 2.47 2.08 -9.38
CA VAL A 134 1.32 2.10 -10.29
C VAL A 134 0.19 2.88 -9.64
N ARG A 135 -0.36 3.86 -10.36
CA ARG A 135 -1.55 4.61 -9.95
C ARG A 135 -2.81 3.94 -10.46
N PHE A 136 -3.83 3.95 -9.62
CA PHE A 136 -5.19 3.55 -9.93
C PHE A 136 -6.14 4.68 -9.62
N ARG A 137 -7.20 4.77 -10.41
CA ARG A 137 -8.39 5.57 -10.12
C ARG A 137 -9.49 4.63 -9.67
N ALA A 138 -10.25 5.04 -8.68
CA ALA A 138 -11.40 4.32 -8.18
C ALA A 138 -12.43 5.33 -7.67
N ALA A 139 -13.49 4.85 -7.06
CA ALA A 139 -14.42 5.71 -6.33
C ALA A 139 -15.04 5.03 -5.12
N VAL A 140 -15.40 5.82 -4.11
CA VAL A 140 -16.28 5.40 -3.01
C VAL A 140 -17.71 5.75 -3.39
N ARG A 141 -18.60 4.76 -3.35
CA ARG A 141 -20.03 4.99 -3.56
C ARG A 141 -20.70 5.48 -2.29
N LEU A 142 -21.39 6.61 -2.39
CA LEU A 142 -22.40 7.07 -1.42
C LEU A 142 -23.79 6.91 -2.03
N GLU A 143 -24.83 7.10 -1.22
CA GLU A 143 -26.23 6.98 -1.69
C GLU A 143 -26.57 8.01 -2.79
N ASP A 144 -26.04 9.22 -2.68
CA ASP A 144 -26.36 10.37 -3.53
C ASP A 144 -25.27 10.72 -4.55
N ARG A 145 -24.04 10.23 -4.37
CA ARG A 145 -22.88 10.60 -5.19
C ARG A 145 -21.79 9.52 -5.20
N SER A 146 -20.80 9.74 -6.07
CA SER A 146 -19.56 8.95 -6.11
C SER A 146 -18.38 9.86 -5.82
N VAL A 147 -17.53 9.47 -4.88
CA VAL A 147 -16.35 10.24 -4.49
C VAL A 147 -15.12 9.66 -5.17
N PRO A 148 -14.44 10.40 -6.06
CA PRO A 148 -13.26 9.89 -6.75
C PRO A 148 -12.11 9.62 -5.79
N VAL A 149 -11.37 8.55 -6.05
CA VAL A 149 -10.27 8.04 -5.24
C VAL A 149 -9.06 7.80 -6.12
N GLU A 150 -7.89 8.07 -5.56
CA GLU A 150 -6.63 7.64 -6.11
C GLU A 150 -5.98 6.63 -5.21
N ALA A 151 -5.38 5.62 -5.84
CA ALA A 151 -4.66 4.58 -5.14
C ALA A 151 -3.31 4.34 -5.80
N TYR A 152 -2.33 3.95 -4.99
CA TYR A 152 -0.98 3.65 -5.45
C TYR A 152 -0.54 2.29 -4.94
N PHE A 153 0.22 1.59 -5.77
CA PHE A 153 0.82 0.32 -5.43
C PHE A 153 2.24 0.21 -5.96
N ALA A 154 3.17 -0.18 -5.11
CA ALA A 154 4.57 -0.40 -5.43
C ALA A 154 5.07 -1.70 -4.79
N ALA A 155 6.02 -2.34 -5.46
CA ALA A 155 6.72 -3.51 -4.96
C ALA A 155 8.22 -3.37 -5.28
N TRP A 156 9.07 -3.69 -4.33
CA TRP A 156 10.52 -3.60 -4.49
C TRP A 156 11.24 -4.74 -3.76
N PRO A 157 12.41 -5.17 -4.26
CA PRO A 157 13.21 -6.18 -3.57
C PRO A 157 13.77 -5.62 -2.25
N ALA A 158 13.81 -6.45 -1.22
CA ALA A 158 14.30 -6.09 0.12
C ALA A 158 15.47 -6.95 0.62
N GLY A 159 15.91 -7.93 -0.20
CA GLY A 159 16.99 -8.85 0.12
C GLY A 159 16.86 -10.16 -0.67
N ASP A 160 17.65 -11.17 -0.30
CA ASP A 160 17.64 -12.47 -0.98
C ASP A 160 16.30 -13.19 -0.81
N GLY A 161 15.51 -13.20 -1.88
CA GLY A 161 14.20 -13.86 -1.90
C GLY A 161 13.10 -13.11 -1.13
N GLU A 162 13.33 -11.85 -0.76
CA GLU A 162 12.35 -11.01 -0.05
C GLU A 162 11.93 -9.79 -0.86
N PHE A 163 10.65 -9.45 -0.77
CA PHE A 163 10.05 -8.27 -1.39
C PHE A 163 9.28 -7.48 -0.34
N LEU A 164 9.34 -6.16 -0.43
CA LEU A 164 8.45 -5.26 0.27
C LEU A 164 7.45 -4.68 -0.72
N LEU A 165 6.20 -4.67 -0.29
CA LEU A 165 5.07 -4.12 -1.02
C LEU A 165 4.48 -3.00 -0.17
N GLY A 166 4.09 -1.93 -0.84
CA GLY A 166 3.43 -0.80 -0.21
C GLY A 166 2.35 -0.26 -1.13
N GLY A 167 1.25 0.16 -0.54
CA GLY A 167 0.22 0.85 -1.29
C GLY A 167 -0.84 1.45 -0.38
N GLY A 168 -1.81 2.11 -0.99
CA GLY A 168 -2.89 2.76 -0.26
C GLY A 168 -3.80 3.50 -1.20
N ALA A 169 -4.87 4.04 -0.65
CA ALA A 169 -5.83 4.85 -1.36
C ALA A 169 -6.26 6.05 -0.54
N TYR A 170 -6.57 7.16 -1.21
CA TYR A 170 -7.11 8.37 -0.61
C TYR A 170 -8.14 9.02 -1.55
N PRO A 171 -9.17 9.69 -1.03
CA PRO A 171 -10.17 10.34 -1.86
C PRO A 171 -9.63 11.66 -2.40
N LEU A 172 -10.09 12.09 -3.57
CA LEU A 172 -9.71 13.38 -4.16
C LEU A 172 -10.55 14.55 -3.64
N SER A 173 -11.64 14.24 -2.96
CA SER A 173 -12.51 15.17 -2.26
C SER A 173 -13.24 14.42 -1.16
N VAL A 174 -13.79 15.13 -0.18
CA VAL A 174 -14.65 14.52 0.84
C VAL A 174 -15.93 15.35 0.97
N PRO A 175 -17.06 14.74 1.41
CA PRO A 175 -18.29 15.49 1.67
C PRO A 175 -18.13 16.54 2.77
N ASP A 176 -18.87 17.65 2.64
CA ASP A 176 -18.98 18.68 3.68
C ASP A 176 -19.45 18.09 5.03
N PRO A 177 -19.00 18.67 6.16
CA PRO A 177 -18.17 19.86 6.30
C PRO A 177 -16.66 19.58 6.24
N GLU A 178 -16.26 18.33 6.02
CA GLU A 178 -14.85 17.96 5.97
C GLU A 178 -14.21 18.49 4.68
N SER A 179 -12.89 18.69 4.74
CA SER A 179 -12.09 19.00 3.56
C SER A 179 -10.82 18.19 3.60
N LEU A 180 -10.39 17.72 2.43
CA LEU A 180 -9.16 16.98 2.27
C LEU A 180 -8.44 17.52 1.05
N ASP A 181 -7.20 17.95 1.27
CA ASP A 181 -6.31 18.37 0.20
C ASP A 181 -5.69 17.11 -0.45
N PRO A 182 -5.99 16.82 -1.72
CA PRO A 182 -5.50 15.62 -2.39
C PRO A 182 -3.99 15.61 -2.58
N GLU A 183 -3.35 16.78 -2.73
CA GLU A 183 -1.90 16.87 -2.88
C GLU A 183 -1.22 16.51 -1.57
N ARG A 184 -1.73 17.05 -0.45
CA ARG A 184 -1.25 16.69 0.88
C ARG A 184 -1.48 15.23 1.23
N ALA A 185 -2.65 14.68 0.87
CA ALA A 185 -2.96 13.26 1.11
C ALA A 185 -2.04 12.34 0.31
N ARG A 186 -1.71 12.71 -0.92
CA ARG A 186 -0.72 12.02 -1.73
C ARG A 186 0.67 12.05 -1.10
N ASP A 187 1.14 13.24 -0.71
CA ASP A 187 2.46 13.40 -0.11
C ASP A 187 2.58 12.60 1.20
N GLU A 188 1.52 12.58 2.00
CA GLU A 188 1.45 11.76 3.22
C GLU A 188 1.50 10.26 2.89
N LEU A 189 0.76 9.79 1.88
CA LEU A 189 0.84 8.40 1.42
C LEU A 189 2.27 8.04 1.02
N PHE A 190 2.92 8.84 0.16
CA PHE A 190 4.28 8.55 -0.26
C PHE A 190 5.30 8.66 0.88
N SER A 191 5.08 9.54 1.87
CA SER A 191 5.89 9.56 3.09
C SER A 191 5.82 8.22 3.83
N MET A 192 4.61 7.68 4.01
CA MET A 192 4.39 6.36 4.62
C MET A 192 5.02 5.23 3.77
N LEU A 193 4.87 5.26 2.44
CA LEU A 193 5.48 4.23 1.58
C LEU A 193 7.02 4.21 1.69
N ARG A 194 7.64 5.38 1.87
CA ARG A 194 9.09 5.51 2.05
C ARG A 194 9.59 5.01 3.41
N SER A 195 8.72 4.93 4.43
CA SER A 195 9.09 4.44 5.76
C SER A 195 8.99 2.91 5.91
N ILE A 196 8.46 2.21 4.88
CA ILE A 196 8.29 0.75 4.91
C ILE A 196 9.64 0.02 4.94
N ARG A 197 9.80 -0.91 5.89
CA ARG A 197 10.97 -1.80 6.05
C ARG A 197 10.59 -3.24 6.32
#